data_AF-A0AAW1MYI6-F1
#
_entry.id   AF-A0AAW1MYI6-F1
#
_cell.length_a   1.000
_cell.length_b   1.000
_cell.length_c   1.000
_cell.angle_alpha   90.00
_cell.angle_beta   90.00
_cell.angle_gamma   90.00
#
_symmetry.space_group_name_H-M   'P 1'
#
loop_
_entity.id
_entity.type
_entity.pdbx_description
1 polymer ?
#
loop_
_entity_poly.entity_id
_entity_poly.type
_entity_poly.pdbx_seq_one_letter_code
_entity_poly.pdbx_strand_id
1 'polypeptide(L)'
;MDPWNNSKRSPIENCSNEFEDNFLPEMTKLPDSEKYLAILEEKLNKIKSNPNVIEQLTKKREECLNELLNRSEYIHSDDLVLDEPVESTAIMRTILPQKQALTQGEIVELLKYERLENSDADSPQEKTNDT
;
A
#
# COMPACT_ATOMS: atom_id res chain seq x y z
N MET A 1 16.58 -3.66 -41.92
CA MET A 1 18.01 -3.86 -41.62
C MET A 1 18.08 -4.06 -40.12
N ASP A 2 18.44 -5.24 -39.66
CA ASP A 2 18.38 -5.62 -38.23
C ASP A 2 19.73 -5.27 -37.56
N PRO A 3 19.77 -4.40 -36.54
CA PRO A 3 21.02 -3.95 -35.92
C PRO A 3 21.75 -5.02 -35.10
N TRP A 4 21.20 -6.24 -34.99
CA TRP A 4 21.73 -7.29 -34.12
C TRP A 4 22.50 -8.41 -34.83
N ASN A 5 22.65 -8.36 -36.16
CA ASN A 5 23.33 -9.42 -36.91
C ASN A 5 24.60 -8.93 -37.60
N ASN A 6 25.70 -8.84 -36.83
CA ASN A 6 27.06 -8.71 -37.36
C ASN A 6 27.86 -9.98 -37.06
N SER A 7 27.56 -11.05 -37.81
CA SER A 7 28.42 -12.23 -37.86
C SER A 7 29.63 -11.96 -38.75
N LYS A 8 30.69 -11.39 -38.15
CA LYS A 8 32.06 -11.50 -38.65
C LYS A 8 32.96 -11.93 -37.49
N ARG A 9 33.06 -13.25 -37.27
CA ARG A 9 34.08 -13.81 -36.37
C ARG A 9 35.45 -13.62 -37.02
N SER A 10 36.27 -12.74 -36.46
CA SER A 10 37.73 -12.89 -36.58
C SER A 10 38.17 -14.13 -35.80
N PRO A 11 39.27 -14.81 -36.18
CA PRO A 11 39.83 -15.88 -35.37
C PRO A 11 40.42 -15.23 -34.11
N ILE A 12 39.73 -15.35 -32.98
CA ILE A 12 40.28 -14.94 -31.70
C ILE A 12 41.05 -16.13 -31.14
N GLU A 13 42.30 -15.80 -30.83
CA GLU A 13 43.34 -16.54 -30.13
C GLU A 13 42.79 -17.41 -29.00
N ASN A 14 43.50 -18.48 -28.68
CA ASN A 14 43.17 -19.45 -27.62
C ASN A 14 42.90 -18.77 -26.26
N CYS A 15 41.68 -18.28 -26.06
CA CYS A 15 41.13 -18.04 -24.75
C CYS A 15 40.92 -19.42 -24.13
N SER A 16 41.63 -19.71 -23.04
CA SER A 16 41.28 -20.83 -22.16
C SER A 16 39.78 -20.77 -21.89
N ASN A 17 39.04 -21.80 -22.32
CA ASN A 17 37.60 -21.96 -22.07
C ASN A 17 37.34 -22.33 -20.60
N GLU A 18 38.03 -21.67 -19.68
CA GLU A 18 37.84 -21.84 -18.25
C GLU A 18 37.03 -20.66 -17.76
N PHE A 19 35.91 -20.98 -17.12
CA PHE A 19 35.07 -20.01 -16.46
C PHE A 19 35.78 -19.59 -15.17
N GLU A 20 36.21 -18.33 -15.10
CA GLU A 20 36.65 -17.73 -13.83
C GLU A 20 35.42 -17.63 -12.92
N ASP A 21 35.25 -18.63 -12.05
CA ASP A 21 34.17 -18.68 -11.05
C ASP A 21 34.43 -17.63 -9.96
N ASN A 22 34.22 -16.36 -10.32
CA ASN A 22 34.28 -15.21 -9.44
C ASN A 22 32.99 -15.03 -8.63
N PHE A 23 32.11 -16.04 -8.58
CA PHE A 23 30.84 -16.00 -7.85
C PHE A 23 30.98 -16.41 -6.38
N LEU A 24 32.19 -16.83 -5.97
CA LEU A 24 32.56 -17.07 -4.59
C LEU A 24 33.49 -15.95 -4.12
N PRO A 25 32.97 -14.75 -3.79
CA PRO A 25 33.78 -13.75 -3.11
C PRO A 25 34.34 -14.38 -1.83
N GLU A 26 35.61 -14.15 -1.55
CA GLU A 26 36.25 -14.61 -0.32
C GLU A 26 35.47 -14.00 0.86
N MET A 27 34.60 -14.82 1.48
CA MET A 27 33.65 -14.39 2.51
C MET A 27 34.41 -14.06 3.79
N THR A 28 35.07 -12.91 3.80
CA THR A 28 35.73 -12.38 4.99
C THR A 28 34.64 -11.96 5.97
N LYS A 29 34.69 -12.56 7.17
CA LYS A 29 33.77 -12.26 8.25
C LYS A 29 33.80 -10.76 8.54
N LEU A 30 32.63 -10.10 8.53
CA LEU A 30 32.56 -8.66 8.79
C LEU A 30 33.20 -8.36 10.15
N PRO A 31 33.97 -7.25 10.27
CA PRO A 31 34.75 -6.92 11.45
C PRO A 31 33.89 -6.73 12.73
N ASP A 32 32.60 -6.45 12.59
CA ASP A 32 31.64 -6.29 13.69
C ASP A 32 30.61 -7.42 13.80
N SER A 33 30.71 -8.46 12.96
CA SER A 33 29.73 -9.56 12.92
C SER A 33 29.56 -10.26 14.26
N GLU A 34 30.62 -10.45 15.04
CA GLU A 34 30.54 -11.06 16.38
C GLU A 34 29.77 -10.19 17.36
N LYS A 35 30.02 -8.88 17.33
CA LYS A 35 29.30 -7.92 18.16
C LYS A 35 27.83 -7.87 17.78
N TYR A 36 27.53 -7.88 16.49
CA TYR A 36 26.16 -7.89 15.99
C TYR A 36 25.41 -9.17 16.40
N LEU A 37 26.03 -10.34 16.26
CA LEU A 37 25.46 -11.62 16.69
C LEU A 37 25.23 -11.65 18.21
N ALA A 38 26.18 -11.15 19.01
CA ALA A 38 26.00 -11.08 20.47
C ALA A 38 24.78 -10.22 20.87
N ILE A 39 24.56 -9.10 20.20
CA ILE A 39 23.37 -8.25 20.42
C ILE A 39 22.09 -8.99 20.03
N LEU A 40 22.10 -9.72 18.91
CA LEU A 40 20.95 -10.49 18.46
C LEU A 40 20.62 -11.62 19.45
N GLU A 41 21.62 -12.35 19.91
CA GLU A 41 21.46 -13.40 20.92
C GLU A 41 20.95 -12.85 22.25
N GLU A 42 21.45 -11.69 22.68
CA GLU A 42 20.96 -11.02 23.89
C GLU A 42 19.47 -10.64 23.75
N LYS A 43 19.09 -10.03 22.61
CA LYS A 43 17.70 -9.68 22.32
C LYS A 43 16.79 -10.91 22.26
N LEU A 44 17.27 -11.96 21.61
CA LEU A 44 16.55 -13.23 21.50
C LEU A 44 16.39 -13.90 22.86
N ASN A 45 17.41 -13.86 23.72
CA ASN A 45 17.33 -14.38 25.08
C ASN A 45 16.32 -13.60 25.92
N LYS A 46 16.27 -12.26 25.79
CA LYS A 46 15.24 -11.44 26.46
C LYS A 46 13.82 -11.78 26.02
N ILE A 47 13.63 -12.13 24.74
CA ILE A 47 12.32 -12.55 24.23
C ILE A 47 11.99 -13.96 24.76
N LYS A 48 12.94 -14.90 24.69
CA LYS A 48 12.75 -16.29 25.16
C LYS A 48 12.58 -16.41 26.67
N SER A 49 13.25 -15.56 27.45
CA SER A 49 13.16 -15.59 28.92
C SER A 49 11.79 -15.15 29.44
N ASN A 50 11.02 -14.43 28.62
CA ASN A 50 9.69 -13.98 28.96
C ASN A 50 8.67 -14.91 28.28
N PRO A 51 8.12 -15.93 28.99
CA PRO A 51 7.22 -16.91 28.39
C PRO A 51 5.91 -16.31 27.87
N ASN A 52 5.54 -15.11 28.35
CA ASN A 52 4.28 -14.46 28.03
C ASN A 52 4.37 -13.44 26.87
N VAL A 53 5.53 -13.24 26.24
CA VAL A 53 5.68 -12.18 25.20
C VAL A 53 4.72 -12.40 24.03
N ILE A 54 4.53 -13.66 23.61
CA ILE A 54 3.62 -13.99 22.52
C ILE A 54 2.19 -13.64 22.92
N GLU A 55 1.76 -13.99 24.14
CA GLU A 55 0.43 -13.64 24.67
C GLU A 55 0.24 -12.13 24.83
N GLN A 56 1.27 -11.40 25.25
CA GLN A 56 1.24 -9.94 25.34
C GLN A 56 1.11 -9.28 23.97
N LEU A 57 1.83 -9.82 22.96
CA LEU A 57 1.75 -9.32 21.58
C LEU A 57 0.39 -9.59 20.95
N THR A 58 -0.18 -10.78 21.16
CA THR A 58 -1.52 -11.10 20.66
C THR A 58 -2.57 -10.22 21.35
N LYS A 59 -2.47 -10.06 22.67
CA LYS A 59 -3.36 -9.18 23.43
C LYS A 59 -3.27 -7.72 22.96
N LYS A 60 -2.07 -7.18 22.79
CA LYS A 60 -1.88 -5.81 22.27
C LYS A 60 -2.43 -5.63 20.86
N ARG A 61 -2.28 -6.64 20.00
CA ARG A 61 -2.87 -6.63 18.65
C ARG A 61 -4.39 -6.58 18.72
N GLU A 62 -5.00 -7.41 19.56
CA GLU A 62 -6.45 -7.45 19.74
C GLU A 62 -6.99 -6.15 20.35
N GLU A 63 -6.30 -5.59 21.36
CA GLU A 63 -6.64 -4.29 21.95
C GLU A 63 -6.60 -3.17 20.89
N CYS A 64 -5.53 -3.11 20.08
CA CYS A 64 -5.41 -2.13 19.00
C CYS A 64 -6.49 -2.30 17.93
N LEU A 65 -6.81 -3.53 17.53
CA LEU A 65 -7.90 -3.81 16.60
C LEU A 65 -9.24 -3.34 17.17
N ASN A 66 -9.51 -3.67 18.43
CA ASN A 66 -10.73 -3.26 19.12
C ASN A 66 -10.80 -1.74 19.26
N GLU A 67 -9.68 -1.07 19.53
CA GLU A 67 -9.62 0.38 19.54
C GLU A 67 -9.96 0.94 18.16
N LEU A 68 -9.34 0.46 17.09
CA LEU A 68 -9.61 0.93 15.72
C LEU A 68 -11.06 0.69 15.28
N LEU A 69 -11.67 -0.42 15.68
CA LEU A 69 -13.04 -0.77 15.31
C LEU A 69 -14.10 -0.04 16.16
N ASN A 70 -13.83 0.13 17.46
CA ASN A 70 -14.80 0.72 18.40
C ASN A 70 -14.59 2.22 18.60
N ARG A 71 -13.49 2.80 18.10
CA ARG A 71 -13.29 4.25 18.07
C ARG A 71 -14.19 4.86 17.01
N SER A 72 -15.46 5.02 17.37
CA SER A 72 -16.47 5.78 16.62
C SER A 72 -16.15 7.27 16.55
N GLU A 73 -15.18 7.75 17.32
CA GLU A 73 -14.83 9.17 17.46
C GLU A 73 -13.99 9.74 16.31
N TYR A 74 -13.61 8.94 15.30
CA TYR A 74 -12.93 9.47 14.11
C TYR A 74 -13.86 9.82 12.94
N ILE A 75 -15.16 9.66 13.12
CA ILE A 75 -16.15 10.16 12.16
C ILE A 75 -17.10 11.09 12.92
N HIS A 76 -16.54 12.13 13.55
CA HIS A 76 -17.36 13.31 13.83
C HIS A 76 -17.68 13.94 12.48
N SER A 77 -18.96 14.02 12.14
CA SER A 77 -19.44 14.72 10.94
C SER A 77 -18.90 16.16 10.83
N ASP A 78 -18.53 16.75 11.97
CA ASP A 78 -17.97 18.10 12.08
C ASP A 78 -16.49 18.19 11.65
N ASP A 79 -15.75 17.08 11.56
CA ASP A 79 -14.36 17.05 11.07
C ASP A 79 -14.28 16.93 9.53
N LEU A 80 -15.37 16.54 8.88
CA LEU A 80 -15.46 16.45 7.42
C LEU A 80 -15.83 17.82 6.85
N VAL A 81 -14.82 18.59 6.45
CA VAL A 81 -15.01 19.89 5.77
C VAL A 81 -15.46 19.66 4.32
N LEU A 82 -16.74 19.35 4.13
CA LEU A 82 -17.30 19.00 2.81
C LEU A 82 -17.25 20.18 1.82
N ASP A 83 -17.25 21.41 2.32
CA ASP A 83 -17.15 22.63 1.51
C ASP A 83 -15.69 22.98 1.12
N GLU A 84 -14.71 22.19 1.54
CA GLU A 84 -13.30 22.42 1.18
C GLU A 84 -13.11 22.29 -0.35
N PRO A 85 -12.49 23.29 -1.01
CA PRO A 85 -12.22 23.24 -2.44
C PRO A 85 -11.24 22.12 -2.80
N VAL A 86 -11.53 21.38 -3.87
CA VAL A 86 -10.65 20.32 -4.37
C VAL A 86 -9.63 20.92 -5.35
N GLU A 87 -8.34 20.63 -5.16
CA GLU A 87 -7.31 21.08 -6.10
C GLU A 87 -7.50 20.44 -7.47
N SER A 88 -7.59 21.27 -8.51
CA SER A 88 -7.74 20.81 -9.89
C SER A 88 -6.61 21.34 -10.77
N THR A 89 -6.01 20.45 -11.58
CA THR A 89 -5.01 20.85 -12.56
C THR A 89 -5.67 21.17 -13.90
N ALA A 90 -5.06 22.05 -14.69
CA ALA A 90 -5.58 22.45 -16.00
C ALA A 90 -5.75 21.26 -16.96
N ILE A 91 -4.89 20.25 -16.84
CA ILE A 91 -4.97 19.03 -17.65
C ILE A 91 -6.18 18.17 -17.26
N MET A 92 -6.49 18.03 -15.97
CA MET A 92 -7.68 17.29 -15.53
C MET A 92 -8.98 17.92 -16.05
N ARG A 93 -9.05 19.26 -16.05
CA ARG A 93 -10.20 19.99 -16.62
C ARG A 93 -10.41 19.73 -18.11
N THR A 94 -9.33 19.50 -18.84
CA THR A 94 -9.38 19.30 -20.30
C THR A 94 -9.78 17.88 -20.65
N ILE A 95 -9.33 16.89 -19.87
CA ILE A 95 -9.51 15.46 -20.21
C ILE A 95 -10.82 14.91 -19.62
N LEU A 96 -11.24 15.35 -18.42
CA LEU A 96 -12.46 14.87 -17.75
C LEU A 96 -13.24 16.00 -17.05
N PRO A 97 -13.82 16.95 -17.80
CA PRO A 97 -14.59 18.05 -17.22
C PRO A 97 -15.83 17.57 -16.42
N GLN A 98 -16.45 16.46 -16.82
CA GLN A 98 -17.63 15.90 -16.16
C GLN A 98 -17.36 15.18 -14.83
N LYS A 99 -16.09 14.94 -14.46
CA LYS A 99 -15.71 14.28 -13.20
C LYS A 99 -15.02 15.23 -12.21
N GLN A 100 -15.06 16.53 -12.48
CA GLN A 100 -14.42 17.51 -11.62
C GLN A 100 -15.42 18.03 -10.58
N ALA A 101 -15.43 17.43 -9.40
CA ALA A 101 -16.03 18.04 -8.22
C ALA A 101 -15.26 19.31 -7.85
N LEU A 102 -15.98 20.35 -7.44
CA LEU A 102 -15.43 21.61 -6.95
C LEU A 102 -15.12 21.52 -5.46
N THR A 103 -15.89 20.73 -4.71
CA THR A 103 -15.72 20.51 -3.26
C THR A 103 -15.63 19.04 -2.90
N GLN A 104 -15.14 18.74 -1.70
CA GLN A 104 -15.07 17.36 -1.20
C GLN A 104 -16.47 16.72 -1.08
N GLY A 105 -17.50 17.51 -0.77
CA GLY A 105 -18.89 17.05 -0.70
C GLY A 105 -19.44 16.58 -2.05
N GLU A 106 -19.16 17.32 -3.12
CA GLU A 106 -19.58 16.94 -4.48
C GLU A 106 -18.94 15.63 -4.94
N ILE A 107 -17.71 15.31 -4.50
CA ILE A 107 -17.07 14.00 -4.77
C ILE A 107 -17.92 12.86 -4.21
N VAL A 108 -18.40 13.00 -2.98
CA VAL A 108 -19.23 11.97 -2.32
C VAL A 108 -20.52 11.77 -3.10
N GLU A 109 -21.13 12.83 -3.59
CA GLU A 109 -22.35 12.77 -4.41
C GLU A 109 -22.09 12.07 -5.76
N LEU A 110 -21.00 12.39 -6.46
CA LEU A 110 -20.61 11.71 -7.71
C LEU A 110 -20.36 10.21 -7.50
N LEU A 111 -19.76 9.83 -6.38
CA LEU A 111 -19.50 8.42 -6.04
C LEU A 111 -20.80 7.62 -5.83
N LYS A 112 -21.86 8.24 -5.30
CA LYS A 112 -23.17 7.58 -5.16
C LYS A 112 -23.73 7.17 -6.53
N TYR A 113 -23.62 8.05 -7.52
CA TYR A 113 -24.03 7.76 -8.89
C TYR A 113 -23.15 6.71 -9.56
N GLU A 114 -21.83 6.71 -9.31
CA GLU A 114 -20.92 5.67 -9.83
C GLU A 114 -21.22 4.29 -9.26
N ARG A 115 -21.66 4.22 -8.00
CA ARG A 115 -22.10 2.98 -7.34
C ARG A 115 -23.55 2.59 -7.69
N LEU A 116 -24.26 3.42 -8.46
CA LEU A 116 -25.70 3.25 -8.76
C LEU A 116 -26.54 3.14 -7.48
N GLU A 117 -26.17 3.87 -6.43
CA GLU A 117 -26.87 3.92 -5.16
C GLU A 117 -28.15 4.76 -5.35
N ASN A 118 -29.20 4.12 -5.86
CA ASN A 118 -30.47 4.78 -6.22
C ASN A 118 -31.21 5.24 -4.96
N SER A 119 -31.37 6.56 -4.78
CA SER A 119 -32.21 7.14 -3.72
C SER A 119 -33.72 6.85 -3.89
N ASP A 120 -34.15 6.43 -5.08
CA ASP A 120 -35.56 6.22 -5.42
C ASP A 120 -36.09 4.81 -5.06
N ALA A 121 -35.22 3.91 -4.58
CA ALA A 121 -35.62 2.55 -4.22
C ALA A 121 -36.31 2.45 -2.84
N ASP A 122 -36.26 3.52 -2.01
CA ASP A 122 -36.73 3.50 -0.62
C ASP A 122 -37.85 4.51 -0.29
N SER A 123 -38.41 5.21 -1.28
CA SER A 123 -39.60 6.05 -1.05
C SER A 123 -40.88 5.20 -1.08
N PRO A 124 -41.63 5.01 0.03
CA PRO A 124 -42.92 4.35 0.00
C PRO A 124 -43.91 5.20 -0.79
N GLN A 125 -44.37 4.69 -1.93
CA GLN A 125 -45.45 5.31 -2.69
C GLN A 125 -46.75 5.23 -1.90
N GLU A 126 -47.17 6.32 -1.26
CA GLU A 126 -48.55 6.53 -0.84
C GLU A 126 -49.42 6.60 -2.10
N LYS A 127 -50.08 5.48 -2.43
CA LYS A 127 -51.23 5.50 -3.33
C LYS A 127 -52.45 5.88 -2.51
N THR A 128 -52.82 7.16 -2.58
CA THR A 128 -54.13 7.65 -2.19
C THR A 128 -55.18 6.97 -3.07
N ASN A 129 -56.03 6.14 -2.47
CA ASN A 129 -57.23 5.61 -3.11
C ASN A 129 -58.27 6.74 -3.14
N ASP A 130 -58.52 7.33 -4.31
CA ASP A 130 -59.66 8.21 -4.52
C ASP A 130 -60.82 7.42 -5.18
N THR A 131 -61.91 7.35 -4.39
CA THR A 131 -63.35 7.21 -4.70
C THR A 131 -63.83 6.26 -5.80
#